data_AF-A0A668UGY4-F1
#
_entry.id   AF-A0A668UGY4-F1
#
_cell.length_a   1.000
_cell.length_b   1.000
_cell.length_c   1.000
_cell.angle_alpha   90.00
_cell.angle_beta   90.00
_cell.angle_gamma   90.00
#
_symmetry.space_group_name_H-M   'P 1'
#
loop_
_entity.id
_entity.type
_entity.pdbx_description
1 polymer ?
#
loop_
_entity_poly.entity_id
_entity_poly.type
_entity_poly.pdbx_seq_one_letter_code
_entity_poly.pdbx_strand_id
1 'polypeptide(L)'
;KKGSFSGVRGLFRVQEVFVRPLNEFVSLWNTFGGGTKLIVGSGVVRPTLTVLPPSKEEDKQSSATVVCLATGGFPSNWNLGWKVGGTSTSSGVSTSLEVLGTDGRYSWSSTLSLSADQWKKAGTVSCEASLSGQSPVTQTLDPDHCSE
;
A
#
# COMPACT_ATOMS: atom_id res chain seq x y z
N LYS A 1 -2.42 -76.53 25.45
CA LYS A 1 -3.38 -76.36 24.33
C LYS A 1 -2.70 -75.53 23.25
N LYS A 2 -2.61 -76.08 22.03
CA LYS A 2 -1.99 -75.47 20.84
C LYS A 2 -2.72 -74.19 20.42
N GLY A 3 -1.95 -73.21 19.96
CA GLY A 3 -2.39 -72.11 19.10
C GLY A 3 -1.19 -71.66 18.27
N SER A 4 -1.17 -72.02 17.00
CA SER A 4 -0.15 -71.66 16.00
C SER A 4 -0.65 -70.47 15.20
N PHE A 5 0.20 -69.50 14.87
CA PHE A 5 0.13 -68.85 13.56
C PHE A 5 1.50 -68.28 13.17
N SER A 6 1.89 -68.60 11.93
CA SER A 6 3.17 -68.32 11.29
C SER A 6 3.20 -66.89 10.72
N GLY A 7 4.37 -66.25 10.70
CA GLY A 7 4.55 -64.91 10.15
C GLY A 7 6.01 -64.57 9.89
N VAL A 8 6.46 -64.97 8.69
CA VAL A 8 7.81 -64.75 8.12
C VAL A 8 8.18 -63.26 8.15
N ARG A 9 9.39 -62.91 8.59
CA ARG A 9 9.96 -61.59 8.29
C ARG A 9 11.40 -61.77 7.80
N GLY A 10 11.52 -61.61 6.50
CA GLY A 10 12.74 -61.75 5.73
C GLY A 10 13.77 -60.67 6.05
N LEU A 11 14.99 -60.99 5.63
CA LEU A 11 16.15 -60.12 5.59
C LEU A 11 15.82 -58.90 4.70
N PHE A 12 15.51 -57.75 5.29
CA PHE A 12 15.40 -56.50 4.52
C PHE A 12 16.79 -55.86 4.45
N ARG A 13 17.37 -55.93 3.25
CA ARG A 13 18.59 -55.22 2.86
C ARG A 13 18.30 -53.72 2.99
N VAL A 14 19.01 -53.02 3.88
CA VAL A 14 18.89 -51.57 4.02
C VAL A 14 19.38 -50.92 2.73
N GLN A 15 18.49 -50.20 2.06
CA GLN A 15 18.86 -49.30 0.98
C GLN A 15 19.34 -48.00 1.64
N GLU A 16 20.63 -47.68 1.48
CA GLU A 16 21.20 -46.39 1.87
C GLU A 16 20.39 -45.26 1.21
N VAL A 17 19.62 -44.52 2.02
CA VAL A 17 18.95 -43.29 1.57
C VAL A 17 19.97 -42.18 1.65
N PHE A 18 20.46 -41.73 0.49
CA PHE A 18 21.34 -40.57 0.42
C PHE A 18 20.54 -39.32 0.77
N VAL A 19 20.50 -38.95 2.05
CA VAL A 19 20.02 -37.65 2.49
C VAL A 19 21.04 -36.64 2.01
N ARG A 20 20.72 -35.87 0.96
CA ARG A 20 21.51 -34.68 0.61
C ARG A 20 21.38 -33.72 1.80
N PRO A 21 22.46 -33.38 2.51
CA PRO A 21 22.38 -32.31 3.48
C PRO A 21 22.11 -31.02 2.69
N LEU A 22 21.00 -30.36 2.99
CA LEU A 22 20.80 -28.95 2.60
C LEU A 22 21.83 -28.13 3.40
N ASN A 23 23.06 -28.11 2.92
CA ASN A 23 24.13 -27.27 3.46
C ASN A 23 23.97 -25.85 2.90
N GLU A 24 22.81 -25.26 3.13
CA GLU A 24 22.56 -23.83 3.04
C GLU A 24 22.38 -23.37 4.49
N PHE A 25 23.49 -23.21 5.20
CA PHE A 25 23.49 -22.32 6.37
C PHE A 25 23.18 -20.94 5.82
N VAL A 26 21.89 -20.61 5.73
CA VAL A 26 21.46 -19.24 5.46
C VAL A 26 22.03 -18.44 6.62
N SER A 27 23.06 -17.67 6.28
CA SER A 27 23.84 -16.87 7.20
C SER A 27 22.93 -15.84 7.87
N LEU A 28 22.31 -16.19 9.00
CA LEU A 28 21.48 -15.30 9.83
C LEU A 28 22.23 -14.02 10.26
N TRP A 29 23.56 -14.00 10.15
CA TRP A 29 24.40 -12.85 10.48
C TRP A 29 24.25 -11.67 9.49
N ASN A 30 23.76 -11.90 8.27
CA ASN A 30 23.54 -10.86 7.26
C ASN A 30 22.07 -10.43 7.11
N THR A 31 21.19 -10.89 8.00
CA THR A 31 19.76 -10.57 7.94
C THR A 31 19.43 -9.53 9.01
N PHE A 32 19.19 -8.28 8.59
CA PHE A 32 18.58 -7.28 9.47
C PHE A 32 17.08 -7.57 9.60
N GLY A 33 16.53 -7.46 10.81
CA GLY A 33 15.08 -7.49 11.01
C GLY A 33 14.41 -6.31 10.31
N GLY A 34 13.10 -6.38 10.06
CA GLY A 34 12.34 -5.32 9.38
C GLY A 34 12.24 -3.98 10.14
N GLY A 35 12.82 -3.90 11.35
CA GLY A 35 12.75 -2.73 12.23
C GLY A 35 11.40 -2.58 12.93
N THR A 36 11.40 -1.91 14.08
CA THR A 36 10.17 -1.54 14.80
C THR A 36 10.15 -0.04 14.97
N LYS A 37 9.16 0.62 14.34
CA LYS A 37 8.95 2.06 14.47
C LYS A 37 8.04 2.31 15.67
N LEU A 38 8.62 2.81 16.76
CA LEU A 38 7.86 3.24 17.93
C LEU A 38 7.30 4.64 17.66
N ILE A 39 5.97 4.79 17.73
CA ILE A 39 5.28 6.07 17.58
C ILE A 39 4.70 6.44 18.95
N VAL A 40 5.21 7.52 19.55
CA VAL A 40 4.72 8.05 20.83
C VAL A 40 4.03 9.38 20.54
N GLY A 41 2.72 9.46 20.78
CA GLY A 41 1.97 10.71 20.61
C GLY A 41 0.66 10.70 21.37
N SER A 42 0.18 11.90 21.74
CA SER A 42 -0.96 12.09 22.65
C SER A 42 -2.31 12.32 21.95
N GLY A 43 -2.46 11.92 20.69
CA GLY A 43 -3.74 12.09 19.99
C GLY A 43 -3.70 11.79 18.50
N VAL A 44 -4.79 12.16 17.82
CA VAL A 44 -4.95 12.06 16.37
C VAL A 44 -5.03 13.47 15.80
N VAL A 45 -4.24 13.77 14.77
CA VAL A 45 -4.33 15.02 14.02
C VAL A 45 -4.65 14.73 12.56
N ARG A 46 -5.66 15.44 12.07
CA ARG A 46 -6.17 15.31 10.71
C ARG A 46 -5.20 15.97 9.73
N PRO A 47 -4.85 15.31 8.62
CA PRO A 47 -4.04 15.93 7.59
C PRO A 47 -4.84 17.01 6.87
N THR A 48 -4.12 18.00 6.34
CA THR A 48 -4.66 18.94 5.36
C THR A 48 -4.44 18.34 3.97
N LEU A 49 -5.52 18.24 3.19
CA LEU A 49 -5.48 17.70 1.83
C LEU A 49 -5.45 18.84 0.81
N THR A 50 -4.57 18.73 -0.16
CA THR A 50 -4.50 19.62 -1.33
C THR A 50 -4.51 18.75 -2.57
N VAL A 51 -5.49 18.92 -3.43
CA VAL A 51 -5.57 18.21 -4.72
C VAL A 51 -5.10 19.16 -5.81
N LEU A 52 -4.08 18.74 -6.55
CA LEU A 52 -3.46 19.47 -7.63
C LEU A 52 -3.95 18.89 -8.96
N PRO A 53 -4.40 19.74 -9.91
CA PRO A 53 -4.81 19.30 -11.23
C PRO A 53 -3.60 18.81 -12.06
N PRO A 54 -3.85 18.06 -13.14
CA PRO A 54 -2.82 17.68 -14.09
C PRO A 54 -2.12 18.89 -14.71
N SER A 55 -0.86 18.71 -15.08
CA SER A 55 -0.08 19.74 -15.76
C SER A 55 -0.59 19.95 -17.20
N LYS A 56 -0.47 21.19 -17.72
CA LYS A 56 -0.90 21.53 -19.09
C LYS A 56 -0.11 20.77 -20.16
N GLU A 57 1.10 20.35 -19.81
CA GLU A 57 2.04 19.62 -20.65
C GLU A 57 1.58 18.16 -20.85
N GLU A 58 0.96 17.56 -19.84
CA GLU A 58 0.37 16.21 -19.90
C GLU A 58 -0.92 16.16 -20.71
N ASP A 59 -1.67 17.27 -20.78
CA ASP A 59 -2.90 17.38 -21.57
C ASP A 59 -2.66 17.10 -23.07
N LYS A 60 -1.42 17.28 -23.54
CA LYS A 60 -0.98 16.96 -24.91
C LYS A 60 -0.62 15.49 -25.13
N GLN A 61 -0.35 14.74 -24.06
CA GLN A 61 0.06 13.34 -24.09
C GLN A 61 -1.12 12.36 -23.90
N SER A 62 -2.37 12.85 -23.88
CA SER A 62 -3.58 12.03 -23.70
C SER A 62 -3.67 11.33 -22.33
N SER A 63 -2.86 11.74 -21.35
CA SER A 63 -2.91 11.29 -19.96
C SER A 63 -3.13 12.47 -19.01
N ALA A 64 -3.82 12.23 -17.91
CA ALA A 64 -4.07 13.22 -16.88
C ALA A 64 -3.64 12.63 -15.53
N THR A 65 -2.61 13.21 -14.93
CA THR A 65 -2.11 12.80 -13.61
C THR A 65 -2.51 13.80 -12.55
N VAL A 66 -3.31 13.36 -11.58
CA VAL A 66 -3.78 14.19 -10.46
C VAL A 66 -2.97 13.84 -9.23
N VAL A 67 -2.60 14.84 -8.42
CA VAL A 67 -1.84 14.62 -7.19
C VAL A 67 -2.63 15.10 -5.99
N CYS A 68 -2.76 14.27 -4.97
CA CYS A 68 -3.31 14.62 -3.67
C CYS A 68 -2.18 14.63 -2.64
N LEU A 69 -1.89 15.81 -2.10
CA LEU A 69 -0.91 16.01 -1.06
C LEU A 69 -1.60 16.07 0.30
N ALA A 70 -1.22 15.18 1.21
CA ALA A 70 -1.65 15.16 2.60
C ALA A 70 -0.50 15.64 3.49
N THR A 71 -0.73 16.71 4.24
CA THR A 71 0.29 17.32 5.11
C THR A 71 -0.18 17.42 6.56
N GLY A 72 0.73 17.25 7.52
CA GLY A 72 0.46 17.48 8.93
C GLY A 72 -0.40 16.41 9.62
N GLY A 73 -0.52 15.21 9.06
CA GLY A 73 -1.28 14.11 9.65
C GLY A 73 -0.54 13.41 10.80
N PHE A 74 -1.29 12.94 11.79
CA PHE A 74 -0.76 12.05 12.84
C PHE A 74 -1.88 11.11 13.31
N PRO A 75 -1.65 9.80 13.53
CA PRO A 75 -0.39 9.04 13.43
C PRO A 75 0.00 8.81 11.96
N SER A 76 0.94 7.92 11.65
CA SER A 76 1.31 7.67 10.24
C SER A 76 0.25 6.85 9.48
N ASN A 77 -0.54 6.03 10.17
CA ASN A 77 -1.51 5.08 9.62
C ASN A 77 -2.76 5.67 8.92
N TRP A 78 -2.72 6.90 8.43
CA TRP A 78 -3.73 7.43 7.54
C TRP A 78 -3.59 6.83 6.14
N ASN A 79 -4.71 6.62 5.45
CA ASN A 79 -4.73 6.09 4.10
C ASN A 79 -5.42 7.05 3.14
N LEU A 80 -4.82 7.30 1.96
CA LEU A 80 -5.45 8.06 0.88
C LEU A 80 -6.17 7.13 -0.09
N GLY A 81 -7.43 7.44 -0.36
CA GLY A 81 -8.24 6.84 -1.40
C GLY A 81 -8.70 7.89 -2.41
N TRP A 82 -9.07 7.43 -3.60
CA TRP A 82 -9.59 8.27 -4.67
C TRP A 82 -11.03 7.88 -5.02
N LYS A 83 -11.84 8.89 -5.34
CA LYS A 83 -13.19 8.75 -5.88
C LYS A 83 -13.31 9.56 -7.16
N VAL A 84 -13.64 8.91 -8.27
CA VAL A 84 -13.85 9.53 -9.59
C VAL A 84 -15.34 9.42 -9.92
N GLY A 85 -16.01 10.55 -10.15
CA GLY A 85 -17.47 10.57 -10.37
C GLY A 85 -18.27 9.93 -9.24
N GLY A 86 -17.78 10.04 -7.99
CA GLY A 86 -18.36 9.41 -6.80
C GLY A 86 -18.00 7.93 -6.60
N THR A 87 -17.26 7.30 -7.52
CA THR A 87 -16.89 5.88 -7.45
C THR A 87 -15.46 5.70 -6.96
N SER A 88 -15.27 4.91 -5.91
CA SER A 88 -13.93 4.60 -5.39
C SER A 88 -13.09 3.88 -6.44
N THR A 89 -11.87 4.38 -6.67
CA THR A 89 -10.94 3.86 -7.69
C THR A 89 -9.58 3.61 -7.05
N SER A 90 -9.00 2.44 -7.34
CA SER A 90 -7.61 2.07 -7.00
C SER A 90 -6.74 1.88 -8.25
N SER A 91 -7.33 1.83 -9.44
CA SER A 91 -6.61 1.70 -10.71
C SER A 91 -5.80 2.95 -11.00
N GLY A 92 -4.51 2.78 -11.32
CA GLY A 92 -3.62 3.90 -11.63
C GLY A 92 -3.25 4.77 -10.42
N VAL A 93 -3.53 4.29 -9.19
CA VAL A 93 -3.16 4.97 -7.95
C VAL A 93 -1.75 4.56 -7.53
N SER A 94 -0.91 5.54 -7.25
CA SER A 94 0.41 5.35 -6.67
C SER A 94 0.56 6.24 -5.44
N THR A 95 0.96 5.67 -4.31
CA THR A 95 1.07 6.41 -3.04
C THR A 95 2.54 6.50 -2.64
N SER A 96 2.98 7.70 -2.25
CA SER A 96 4.34 7.94 -1.78
C SER A 96 4.55 7.36 -0.39
N LEU A 97 5.81 7.25 0.00
CA LEU A 97 6.18 6.97 1.39
C LEU A 97 5.79 8.14 2.29
N GLU A 98 5.52 7.82 3.55
CA GLU A 98 5.26 8.79 4.61
C GLU A 98 6.57 9.47 5.02
N VAL A 99 6.58 10.79 5.04
CA VAL A 99 7.72 11.60 5.48
C VAL A 99 7.37 12.25 6.80
N LEU A 100 8.25 12.09 7.79
CA LEU A 100 8.13 12.78 9.08
C LEU A 100 8.74 14.17 8.97
N GLY A 101 7.91 15.19 9.17
CA GLY A 101 8.34 16.58 9.24
C GLY A 101 9.07 16.91 10.54
N THR A 102 9.74 18.06 10.57
CA THR A 102 10.43 18.59 11.76
C THR A 102 9.48 18.96 12.89
N ASP A 103 8.21 19.16 12.56
CA ASP A 103 7.09 19.39 13.48
C ASP A 103 6.56 18.11 14.13
N GLY A 104 7.13 16.94 13.80
CA GLY A 104 6.69 15.64 14.30
C GLY A 104 5.42 15.11 13.64
N ARG A 105 5.00 15.68 12.50
CA ARG A 105 3.81 15.26 11.75
C ARG A 105 4.18 14.56 10.46
N TYR A 106 3.29 13.70 9.98
CA TYR A 106 3.48 12.96 8.74
C TYR A 106 2.90 13.72 7.55
N SER A 107 3.62 13.66 6.44
CA SER A 107 3.16 14.12 5.14
C SER A 107 3.38 13.03 4.11
N TRP A 108 2.44 12.86 3.19
CA TRP A 108 2.50 11.86 2.12
C TRP A 108 1.64 12.34 0.96
N SER A 109 1.82 11.76 -0.21
CA SER A 109 1.05 12.11 -1.40
C SER A 109 0.54 10.85 -2.09
N SER A 110 -0.61 10.97 -2.75
CA SER A 110 -1.11 9.97 -3.67
C SER A 110 -1.27 10.60 -5.05
N THR A 111 -0.97 9.82 -6.08
CA THR A 111 -1.03 10.22 -7.47
C THR A 111 -2.00 9.29 -8.17
N LEU A 112 -2.93 9.86 -8.94
CA LEU A 112 -3.91 9.12 -9.74
C LEU A 112 -3.69 9.43 -11.21
N SER A 113 -3.28 8.42 -11.98
CA SER A 113 -3.15 8.52 -13.43
C SER A 113 -4.42 8.05 -14.13
N LEU A 114 -5.02 8.95 -14.90
CA LEU A 114 -6.20 8.72 -15.73
C LEU A 114 -5.87 8.98 -17.20
N SER A 115 -6.68 8.42 -18.09
CA SER A 115 -6.67 8.85 -19.50
C SER A 115 -7.39 10.20 -19.66
N ALA A 116 -7.05 10.97 -20.69
CA ALA A 116 -7.71 12.26 -20.97
C ALA A 116 -9.23 12.12 -21.13
N ASP A 117 -9.73 11.02 -21.72
CA ASP A 117 -11.16 10.74 -21.84
C ASP A 117 -11.83 10.52 -20.48
N GLN A 118 -11.17 9.79 -19.57
CA GLN A 118 -11.67 9.56 -18.22
C GLN A 118 -11.65 10.84 -17.40
N TRP A 119 -10.62 11.68 -17.55
CA TRP A 119 -10.54 12.97 -16.88
C TRP A 119 -11.68 13.91 -17.27
N LYS A 120 -11.91 14.06 -18.58
CA LYS A 120 -13.02 14.90 -19.10
C LYS A 120 -14.40 14.38 -18.73
N LYS A 121 -14.56 13.05 -18.55
CA LYS A 121 -15.82 12.42 -18.16
C LYS A 121 -15.97 12.22 -16.65
N ALA A 122 -14.92 12.51 -15.88
CA ALA A 122 -14.92 12.26 -14.44
C ALA A 122 -15.96 13.12 -13.72
N GLY A 123 -16.16 14.37 -14.19
CA GLY A 123 -17.02 15.39 -13.59
C GLY A 123 -16.51 15.89 -12.23
N THR A 124 -16.09 14.99 -11.35
CA THR A 124 -15.56 15.33 -10.02
C THR A 124 -14.55 14.29 -9.59
N VAL A 125 -13.38 14.73 -9.13
CA VAL A 125 -12.34 13.87 -8.56
C VAL A 125 -12.09 14.24 -7.11
N SER A 126 -12.26 13.28 -6.21
CA SER A 126 -12.10 13.49 -4.78
C SER A 126 -11.01 12.60 -4.22
N CYS A 127 -10.15 13.18 -3.39
CA CYS A 127 -9.18 12.48 -2.58
C CYS A 127 -9.69 12.39 -1.13
N GLU A 128 -9.61 11.22 -0.52
CA GLU A 128 -10.12 10.94 0.82
C GLU A 128 -9.03 10.38 1.71
N ALA A 129 -8.72 11.06 2.81
CA ALA A 129 -7.88 10.55 3.88
C ALA A 129 -8.75 9.87 4.95
N SER A 130 -8.49 8.60 5.21
CA SER A 130 -9.22 7.80 6.18
C SER A 130 -8.30 7.26 7.27
N LEU A 131 -8.85 7.15 8.47
CA LEU A 131 -8.19 6.56 9.64
C LEU A 131 -9.25 5.81 10.46
N SER A 132 -8.92 4.60 10.92
CA SER A 132 -9.85 3.76 11.68
C SER A 132 -10.37 4.48 12.93
N GLY A 133 -11.70 4.57 13.06
CA GLY A 133 -12.36 5.24 14.19
C GLY A 133 -12.44 6.76 14.08
N GLN A 134 -12.06 7.36 12.95
CA GLN A 134 -12.15 8.79 12.68
C GLN A 134 -13.01 9.07 11.45
N SER A 135 -13.61 10.26 11.39
CA SER A 135 -14.29 10.69 10.18
C SER A 135 -13.28 11.03 9.08
N PRO A 136 -13.53 10.60 7.84
CA PRO A 136 -12.63 10.86 6.73
C PRO A 136 -12.54 12.35 6.41
N VAL A 137 -11.38 12.77 5.91
CA VAL A 137 -11.18 14.11 5.35
C VAL A 137 -11.21 13.96 3.84
N THR A 138 -12.06 14.72 3.16
CA THR A 138 -12.23 14.63 1.71
C THR A 138 -11.93 15.99 1.09
N GLN A 139 -11.14 15.99 0.03
CA GLN A 139 -10.89 17.16 -0.80
C GLN A 139 -11.30 16.84 -2.23
N THR A 140 -12.08 17.74 -2.82
CA THR A 140 -12.68 17.57 -4.13
C THR A 140 -12.09 18.59 -5.10
N LEU A 141 -11.87 18.14 -6.33
CA LEU A 141 -11.43 18.95 -7.45
C LEU A 141 -12.35 18.67 -8.64
N ASP A 142 -12.76 19.75 -9.28
CA ASP A 142 -13.62 19.72 -10.45
C ASP A 142 -12.75 19.94 -11.72
N PRO A 143 -12.68 18.96 -12.63
CA PRO A 143 -11.91 19.07 -13.86
C PRO A 143 -12.29 20.26 -14.75
N ASP A 144 -13.57 20.66 -14.79
CA ASP A 144 -14.05 21.75 -15.64
C ASP A 144 -13.62 23.12 -15.11
N HIS A 145 -13.46 23.24 -13.79
CA HIS A 145 -12.98 24.47 -13.14
C HIS A 145 -11.45 24.61 -13.11
N CYS A 146 -10.69 23.66 -13.66
CA CYS A 146 -9.22 23.71 -13.70
C CYS A 146 -8.66 24.40 -14.96
N SER A 147 -9.37 25.42 -15.46
CA SER A 147 -8.97 26.23 -16.62
C SER A 147 -8.37 27.56 -16.17
N GLU A 148 -7.05 27.62 -15.94
CA GLU A 148 -6.30 28.89 -15.96
C GLU A 148 -4.89 28.71 -16.52
#